data_AF-A0A8J7EW92-F1
#
_entry.id   AF-A0A8J7EW92-F1
#
_cell.length_a   1.000
_cell.length_b   1.000
_cell.length_c   1.000
_cell.angle_alpha   90.00
_cell.angle_beta   90.00
_cell.angle_gamma   90.00
#
_symmetry.space_group_name_H-M   'P 1'
#
loop_
_entity.id
_entity.type
_entity.pdbx_description
1 polymer ?
#
loop_
_entity_poly.entity_id
_entity_poly.type
_entity_poly.pdbx_seq_one_letter_code
_entity_poly.pdbx_strand_id
1 'polypeptide(L)'
;MLKLNYTDVGLYMERTMTNPELLIAQRVLLAMRLGRSLHIEPSRASFLLPADIPQLKVLEMALHREYGSVVTLIAVDEEYVEVGISGSWIAEDKDAHEGMFLTVMSDRIERFIYKLWQMSEAHISSPA
;
A
#
# COMPACT_ATOMS: atom_id res chain seq x y z
N MET A 1 7.13 6.09 5.30
CA MET A 1 6.74 4.82 4.66
C MET A 1 5.24 4.65 4.69
N LEU A 2 4.70 3.97 3.68
CA LEU A 2 3.30 3.52 3.71
C LEU A 2 3.24 2.11 4.28
N LYS A 3 2.24 1.89 5.12
CA LYS A 3 1.88 0.58 5.65
C LYS A 3 0.43 0.30 5.26
N LEU A 4 0.23 -0.79 4.55
CA LEU A 4 -1.07 -1.30 4.15
C LEU A 4 -1.37 -2.54 4.99
N ASN A 5 -2.56 -2.58 5.59
CA ASN A 5 -3.04 -3.71 6.36
C ASN A 5 -4.23 -4.30 5.61
N TYR A 6 -4.08 -5.52 5.15
CA TYR A 6 -5.14 -6.28 4.52
C TYR A 6 -5.79 -7.14 5.60
N THR A 7 -7.09 -6.97 5.76
CA THR A 7 -7.93 -7.67 6.73
C THR A 7 -9.17 -8.21 6.01
N ASP A 8 -9.92 -9.07 6.67
CA ASP A 8 -11.22 -9.58 6.22
C ASP A 8 -12.22 -8.46 5.92
N VAL A 9 -12.04 -7.28 6.53
CA VAL A 9 -12.90 -6.09 6.36
C VAL A 9 -12.39 -5.18 5.23
N GLY A 10 -11.24 -5.50 4.63
CA GLY A 10 -10.64 -4.75 3.53
C GLY A 10 -9.28 -4.17 3.86
N LEU A 11 -8.90 -3.16 3.08
CA LEU A 11 -7.60 -2.51 3.12
C LEU A 11 -7.63 -1.27 4.03
N TYR A 12 -6.72 -1.23 5.01
CA TYR A 12 -6.44 -0.01 5.77
C TYR A 12 -5.01 0.46 5.52
N MET A 13 -4.86 1.69 5.02
CA MET A 13 -3.57 2.32 4.78
C MET A 13 -3.24 3.34 5.87
N GLU A 14 -1.98 3.40 6.26
CA GLU A 14 -1.45 4.46 7.13
C GLU A 14 -0.05 4.91 6.71
N ARG A 15 0.31 6.14 7.08
CA ARG A 15 1.68 6.64 7.00
C ARG A 15 2.37 6.43 8.33
N THR A 16 3.56 5.84 8.30
CA THR A 16 4.40 5.71 9.49
C THR A 16 5.82 6.23 9.23
N MET A 17 6.40 6.76 10.31
CA MET A 17 7.78 7.27 10.36
C MET A 17 8.75 6.21 10.90
N THR A 18 8.25 5.03 11.28
CA THR A 18 9.08 3.92 11.73
C THR A 18 9.91 3.38 10.56
N ASN A 19 11.17 3.01 10.82
CA ASN A 19 11.98 2.29 9.85
C ASN A 19 11.31 0.92 9.52
N PRO A 20 11.22 0.51 8.24
CA PRO A 20 10.61 -0.76 7.83
C PRO A 20 11.30 -2.00 8.43
N GLU A 21 12.63 -2.03 8.48
CA GLU A 21 13.42 -3.10 9.09
C GLU A 21 13.15 -3.22 10.58
N LEU A 22 12.99 -2.08 11.27
CA LEU A 22 12.64 -2.08 12.69
C LEU A 22 11.23 -2.68 12.91
N LEU A 23 10.26 -2.31 12.06
CA LEU A 23 8.91 -2.86 12.14
C LEU A 23 8.92 -4.37 11.85
N ILE A 24 9.65 -4.80 10.83
CA ILE A 24 9.83 -6.21 10.48
C ILE A 24 10.46 -6.96 11.67
N ALA A 25 11.54 -6.45 12.25
CA ALA A 25 12.20 -7.07 13.40
C ALA A 25 11.25 -7.22 14.60
N GLN A 26 10.41 -6.22 14.87
CA GLN A 26 9.38 -6.30 15.92
C GLN A 26 8.36 -7.42 15.65
N ARG A 27 7.96 -7.60 14.39
CA ARG A 27 7.03 -8.68 13.99
C ARG A 27 7.67 -10.06 14.10
N VAL A 28 8.92 -10.20 13.67
CA VAL A 28 9.70 -11.44 13.84
C VAL A 28 9.81 -11.81 15.32
N LEU A 29 10.21 -10.86 16.17
CA LEU A 29 10.33 -11.09 17.61
C LEU A 29 8.99 -11.50 18.25
N LEU A 30 7.89 -10.88 17.83
CA LEU A 30 6.56 -11.25 18.31
C LEU A 30 6.18 -12.67 17.90
N ALA A 31 6.34 -13.02 16.62
CA ALA A 31 6.02 -14.36 16.11
C ALA A 31 6.83 -15.44 16.83
N MET A 32 8.15 -15.21 17.00
CA MET A 32 9.03 -16.11 17.76
C MET A 32 8.55 -16.31 19.20
N ARG A 33 8.17 -15.23 19.90
CA ARG A 33 7.67 -15.30 21.29
C ARG A 33 6.34 -16.04 21.41
N LEU A 34 5.53 -16.01 20.37
CA LEU A 34 4.23 -16.69 20.31
C LEU A 34 4.33 -18.12 19.76
N GLY A 35 5.52 -18.56 19.35
CA GLY A 35 5.71 -19.86 18.69
C GLY A 35 4.98 -19.97 17.35
N ARG A 36 4.77 -18.83 16.66
CA ARG A 36 4.09 -18.76 15.37
C ARG A 36 5.08 -18.56 14.23
N SER A 37 4.71 -19.05 13.05
CA SER A 37 5.40 -18.74 11.81
C SER A 37 5.14 -17.29 11.38
N LEU A 38 6.08 -16.75 10.61
CA LEU A 38 5.93 -15.47 9.95
C LEU A 38 6.58 -15.58 8.57
N HIS A 39 5.78 -15.37 7.53
CA HIS A 39 6.24 -15.28 6.15
C HIS A 39 6.58 -13.83 5.82
N ILE A 40 7.76 -13.62 5.21
CA ILE A 40 8.21 -12.30 4.77
C ILE A 40 8.86 -12.45 3.40
N GLU A 41 8.38 -11.66 2.43
CA GLU A 41 8.93 -11.69 1.07
C GLU A 41 8.86 -10.31 0.38
N PRO A 42 9.79 -10.02 -0.54
CA PRO A 42 9.60 -8.94 -1.51
C PRO A 42 8.40 -9.27 -2.40
N SER A 43 7.46 -8.34 -2.54
CA SER A 43 6.24 -8.55 -3.31
C SER A 43 5.70 -7.24 -3.88
N ARG A 44 4.51 -7.30 -4.49
CA ARG A 44 3.75 -6.16 -4.97
C ARG A 44 2.38 -6.15 -4.33
N ALA A 45 1.94 -4.98 -3.89
CA ALA A 45 0.58 -4.73 -3.46
C ALA A 45 -0.12 -3.87 -4.50
N SER A 46 -1.44 -4.00 -4.61
CA SER A 46 -2.25 -3.08 -5.37
C SER A 46 -3.55 -2.71 -4.68
N PHE A 47 -4.10 -1.59 -5.09
CA PHE A 47 -5.42 -1.08 -4.69
C PHE A 47 -6.00 -0.21 -5.79
N LEU A 48 -7.32 -0.03 -5.78
CA LEU A 48 -8.04 0.75 -6.78
C LEU A 48 -8.26 2.19 -6.32
N LEU A 49 -8.16 3.12 -7.27
CA LEU A 49 -8.60 4.49 -7.13
C LEU A 49 -9.62 4.82 -8.24
N PRO A 50 -10.64 5.64 -7.96
CA PRO A 50 -11.53 6.15 -8.99
C PRO A 50 -10.75 6.92 -10.08
N ALA A 51 -11.06 6.64 -11.34
CA ALA A 51 -10.39 7.18 -12.52
C ALA A 51 -10.70 8.66 -12.75
N ASP A 52 -11.80 9.16 -12.20
CA ASP A 52 -12.28 10.54 -12.33
C ASP A 52 -11.55 11.53 -11.41
N ILE A 53 -10.69 11.05 -10.50
CA ILE A 53 -9.92 11.89 -9.58
C ILE A 53 -8.91 12.75 -10.35
N PRO A 54 -9.07 14.09 -10.42
CA PRO A 54 -8.17 14.95 -11.20
C PRO A 54 -6.71 14.89 -10.74
N GLN A 55 -6.51 14.63 -9.45
CA GLN A 55 -5.19 14.52 -8.83
C GLN A 55 -4.40 13.29 -9.32
N LEU A 56 -5.04 12.30 -9.96
CA LEU A 56 -4.35 11.11 -10.48
C LEU A 56 -3.34 11.47 -11.58
N LYS A 57 -3.68 12.42 -12.47
CA LYS A 57 -2.75 12.95 -13.48
C LYS A 57 -1.52 13.62 -12.85
N VAL A 58 -1.71 14.26 -11.68
CA VAL A 58 -0.61 14.87 -10.94
C VAL A 58 0.31 13.81 -10.33
N LEU A 59 -0.26 12.68 -9.87
CA LEU A 59 0.53 11.53 -9.39
C LEU A 59 1.36 11.00 -10.55
N GLU A 60 0.73 10.71 -11.69
CA GLU A 60 1.39 10.19 -12.88
C GLU A 60 2.57 11.08 -13.32
N MET A 61 2.37 12.40 -13.38
CA MET A 61 3.45 13.34 -13.70
C MET A 61 4.56 13.36 -12.64
N ALA A 62 4.24 13.14 -11.37
CA ALA A 62 5.25 13.06 -10.31
C ALA A 62 6.05 11.76 -10.40
N LEU A 63 5.41 10.64 -10.70
CA LEU A 63 6.06 9.34 -10.91
C LEU A 63 7.02 9.36 -12.11
N HIS A 64 6.63 9.99 -13.22
CA HIS A 64 7.51 10.13 -14.39
C HIS A 64 8.80 10.92 -14.11
N ARG A 65 8.81 11.78 -13.07
CA ARG A 65 9.99 12.54 -12.67
C ARG A 65 10.91 11.74 -11.74
N GLU A 66 10.42 10.66 -11.15
CA GLU A 66 11.21 9.73 -10.34
C GLU A 66 11.72 8.57 -11.20
N TYR A 67 13.02 8.54 -11.45
CA TYR A 67 13.67 7.39 -12.08
C TYR A 67 13.49 6.13 -11.20
N GLY A 68 13.03 5.04 -11.80
CA GLY A 68 12.90 3.74 -11.12
C GLY A 68 11.77 3.67 -10.10
N SER A 69 10.67 4.41 -10.34
CA SER A 69 9.54 4.43 -9.41
C SER A 69 9.04 3.03 -9.04
N VAL A 70 8.85 2.81 -7.74
CA VAL A 70 8.25 1.59 -7.18
C VAL A 70 6.75 1.50 -7.41
N VAL A 71 6.15 2.52 -8.03
CA VAL A 71 4.70 2.67 -8.22
C VAL A 71 4.35 2.55 -9.71
N THR A 72 3.28 1.81 -10.01
CA THR A 72 2.67 1.70 -11.33
C THR A 72 1.22 2.15 -11.29
N LEU A 73 0.76 2.80 -12.35
CA LEU A 73 -0.64 3.17 -12.55
C LEU A 73 -1.14 2.47 -13.80
N ILE A 74 -2.20 1.68 -13.68
CA ILE A 74 -2.77 0.89 -14.78
C ILE A 74 -4.26 1.16 -14.82
N ALA A 75 -4.78 1.68 -15.94
CA ALA A 75 -6.22 1.80 -16.13
C ALA A 75 -6.85 0.41 -16.20
N VAL A 76 -7.83 0.15 -15.34
CA VAL A 76 -8.55 -1.13 -15.30
C VAL A 76 -9.76 -1.05 -16.23
N ASP A 77 -10.57 -0.02 -16.04
CA ASP A 77 -11.76 0.32 -16.85
C ASP A 77 -12.01 1.84 -16.83
N GLU A 78 -13.21 2.27 -17.21
CA GLU A 78 -13.59 3.69 -17.24
C GLU A 78 -13.78 4.29 -15.84
N GLU A 79 -13.97 3.46 -14.80
CA GLU A 79 -14.27 3.88 -13.44
C GLU A 79 -13.05 3.81 -12.52
N TYR A 80 -12.09 2.92 -12.79
CA TYR A 80 -10.99 2.62 -11.87
C TYR A 80 -9.60 2.57 -12.53
N VAL A 81 -8.63 3.02 -11.74
CA VAL A 81 -7.19 2.86 -11.98
C VAL A 81 -6.58 2.06 -10.85
N GLU A 82 -5.83 1.02 -11.20
CA GLU A 82 -5.05 0.23 -10.27
C GLU A 82 -3.71 0.92 -9.98
N VAL A 83 -3.44 1.12 -8.68
CA VAL A 83 -2.16 1.58 -8.17
C VAL A 83 -1.39 0.36 -7.67
N GLY A 84 -0.33 -0.02 -8.36
CA GLY A 84 0.59 -1.07 -7.94
C GLY A 84 1.82 -0.48 -7.24
N ILE A 85 2.26 -1.09 -6.15
CA ILE A 85 3.44 -0.68 -5.37
C ILE A 85 4.34 -1.87 -5.05
N SER A 86 5.66 -1.71 -5.21
CA SER A 86 6.65 -2.70 -4.74
C SER A 86 6.99 -2.49 -3.26
N GLY A 87 7.29 -3.58 -2.56
CA GLY A 87 7.59 -3.53 -1.13
C GLY A 87 7.77 -4.92 -0.54
N SER A 88 7.50 -5.04 0.76
CA SER A 88 7.60 -6.29 1.51
C SER A 88 6.24 -6.71 2.05
N TRP A 89 5.84 -7.93 1.75
CA TRP A 89 4.70 -8.60 2.35
C TRP A 89 5.10 -9.31 3.64
N ILE A 90 4.27 -9.22 4.67
CA ILE A 90 4.47 -9.81 6.00
C ILE A 90 3.15 -10.44 6.44
N ALA A 91 3.10 -11.76 6.55
CA ALA A 91 1.90 -12.50 6.91
C ALA A 91 2.21 -13.78 7.70
N GLU A 92 1.18 -14.50 8.15
CA GLU A 92 1.35 -15.75 8.90
C GLU A 92 1.89 -16.89 8.01
N ASP A 93 1.50 -16.91 6.74
CA ASP A 93 1.95 -17.87 5.72
C ASP A 93 2.04 -17.24 4.32
N LYS A 94 2.53 -18.02 3.35
CA LYS A 94 2.78 -17.56 1.97
C LYS A 94 1.51 -17.36 1.13
N ASP A 95 0.43 -18.04 1.48
CA ASP A 95 -0.86 -18.05 0.79
C ASP A 95 -1.90 -17.19 1.52
N ALA A 96 -1.50 -16.52 2.61
CA ALA A 96 -2.34 -15.66 3.41
C ALA A 96 -2.90 -14.46 2.61
N HIS A 97 -4.20 -14.25 2.72
CA HIS A 97 -4.90 -13.10 2.13
C HIS A 97 -4.94 -11.89 3.06
N GLU A 98 -4.68 -12.10 4.35
CA GLU A 98 -4.54 -11.05 5.36
C GLU A 98 -3.08 -10.86 5.72
N GLY A 99 -2.70 -9.62 6.03
CA GLY A 99 -1.33 -9.32 6.41
C GLY A 99 -0.98 -7.86 6.28
N MET A 100 0.31 -7.60 6.32
CA MET A 100 0.86 -6.26 6.28
C MET A 100 1.81 -6.11 5.09
N PHE A 101 1.60 -5.06 4.31
CA PHE A 101 2.52 -4.67 3.26
C PHE A 101 3.22 -3.37 3.64
N LEU A 102 4.54 -3.35 3.54
CA LEU A 102 5.38 -2.18 3.79
C LEU A 102 6.03 -1.72 2.50
N THR A 103 5.96 -0.43 2.22
CA THR A 103 6.66 0.16 1.07
C THR A 103 7.33 1.47 1.45
N VAL A 104 8.52 1.69 0.89
CA VAL A 104 9.29 2.91 1.03
C VAL A 104 9.42 3.56 -0.34
N MET A 105 9.08 4.84 -0.40
CA MET A 105 9.23 5.68 -1.57
C MET A 105 9.52 7.11 -1.11
N SER A 106 9.60 8.07 -2.02
CA SER A 106 9.79 9.45 -1.57
C SER A 106 8.60 9.93 -0.75
N ASP A 107 8.90 10.73 0.26
CA ASP A 107 7.90 11.33 1.16
C ASP A 107 6.84 12.15 0.41
N ARG A 108 7.17 12.69 -0.78
CA ARG A 108 6.20 13.33 -1.67
C ARG A 108 5.20 12.32 -2.23
N ILE A 109 5.66 11.23 -2.82
CA ILE A 109 4.77 10.21 -3.41
C ILE A 109 3.96 9.50 -2.31
N GLU A 110 4.58 9.17 -1.18
CA GLU A 110 3.89 8.56 -0.03
C GLU A 110 2.70 9.40 0.43
N ARG A 111 2.91 10.71 0.64
CA ARG A 111 1.82 11.62 1.02
C ARG A 111 0.73 11.68 -0.02
N PHE A 112 1.12 11.69 -1.28
CA PHE A 112 0.18 11.88 -2.38
C PHE A 112 -0.72 10.66 -2.54
N ILE A 113 -0.13 9.46 -2.55
CA ILE A 113 -0.86 8.19 -2.58
C ILE A 113 -1.80 8.07 -1.38
N TYR A 114 -1.30 8.33 -0.17
CA TYR A 114 -2.13 8.26 1.03
C TYR A 114 -3.35 9.19 0.95
N LYS A 115 -3.15 10.42 0.47
CA LYS A 115 -4.25 11.38 0.31
C LYS A 115 -5.27 10.90 -0.73
N LEU A 116 -4.81 10.34 -1.84
CA LEU A 116 -5.70 9.80 -2.88
C LEU A 116 -6.53 8.65 -2.34
N TRP A 117 -5.92 7.72 -1.59
CA TRP A 117 -6.64 6.63 -0.94
C TRP A 117 -7.67 7.15 0.07
N GLN A 118 -7.32 8.13 0.91
CA GLN A 118 -8.31 8.73 1.83
C GLN A 118 -9.51 9.37 1.08
N MET A 119 -9.27 9.97 -0.08
CA MET A 119 -10.32 10.54 -0.91
C MET A 119 -11.21 9.45 -1.52
N SER A 120 -10.65 8.31 -1.94
CA SER A 120 -11.45 7.20 -2.47
C SER A 120 -12.33 6.55 -1.41
N GLU A 121 -11.82 6.36 -0.19
CA GLU A 121 -12.61 5.80 0.93
C GLU A 121 -13.82 6.69 1.28
N ALA A 122 -13.65 8.01 1.24
CA ALA A 122 -14.73 8.96 1.43
C ALA A 122 -15.76 8.92 0.30
N HIS A 123 -15.32 8.69 -0.94
CA HIS A 123 -16.19 8.58 -2.12
C HIS A 123 -17.05 7.31 -2.08
N ILE A 124 -16.48 6.19 -1.60
CA ILE A 124 -17.21 4.92 -1.41
C ILE A 124 -18.23 5.03 -0.28
N SER A 125 -17.94 5.84 0.75
CA SER A 125 -18.80 6.01 1.93
C SER A 125 -19.96 6.99 1.74
N SER A 126 -20.00 7.74 0.64
CA SER A 126 -21.10 8.67 0.33
C SER A 126 -22.12 7.95 -0.57
N PRO A 127 -23.35 7.64 -0.08
CA PRO A 127 -24.37 7.08 -0.97
C PRO A 127 -24.73 8.12 -2.03
N ALA A 128 -24.85 7.65 -3.28
CA ALA A 128 -25.46 8.40 -4.38
C ALA A 128 -26.94 8.69 -4.10
#